data_AF-A0A5F2B0Y3-F1
#
_entry.id   AF-A0A5F2B0Y3-F1
#
_cell.length_a   1.000
_cell.length_b   1.000
_cell.length_c   1.000
_cell.angle_alpha   90.00
_cell.angle_beta   90.00
_cell.angle_gamma   90.00
#
_symmetry.space_group_name_H-M   'P 1'
#
loop_
_entity.id
_entity.type
_entity.pdbx_description
1 polymer ?
#
loop_
_entity_poly.entity_id
_entity_poly.type
_entity_poly.pdbx_seq_one_letter_code
_entity_poly.pdbx_strand_id
1 'polypeptide(L)'
;MKDFNPTYQDLKPTFRDWVLVGIGLAFVAMGIVILPKNPKVGIVTLTFFGLCAGVAIRTVIRKRKESKFQGLSVHVIGGVEIRPSRLRILILSVSLVVVGVVLLIFGNEYPLLFRVLAGLICGIGIVLVVLVAFRKIPVGFIRFDYEGFTIGRKRWNVTLPWDEIALVRPGDFNGNSALYLWVKSYERIRTDPKEFHPMAVAEVLNSESWVGSHFMILTENYNLHSPMVAEALERYVSVPEFREELKNRKILS
;
A
#
# COMPACT_ATOMS: atom_id res chain seq x y z
N MET A 1 -29.97 -15.20 3.75
CA MET A 1 -28.61 -15.10 3.18
C MET A 1 -28.62 -13.90 2.26
N LYS A 2 -27.86 -12.83 2.56
CA LYS A 2 -27.81 -11.63 1.72
C LYS A 2 -26.85 -11.88 0.56
N ASP A 3 -27.33 -11.62 -0.66
CA ASP A 3 -26.62 -11.89 -1.90
C ASP A 3 -25.24 -11.23 -1.95
N PHE A 4 -24.29 -11.96 -2.50
CA PHE A 4 -22.91 -11.57 -2.66
C PHE A 4 -22.85 -10.38 -3.62
N ASN A 5 -22.56 -9.17 -3.11
CA ASN A 5 -22.45 -7.98 -3.97
C ASN A 5 -21.27 -8.19 -4.95
N PRO A 6 -21.49 -8.22 -6.28
CA PRO A 6 -20.46 -8.57 -7.25
C PRO A 6 -19.35 -7.50 -7.41
N THR A 7 -19.48 -6.35 -6.76
CA THR A 7 -18.65 -5.15 -6.95
C THR A 7 -17.15 -5.37 -6.74
N TYR A 8 -16.75 -6.32 -5.87
CA TYR A 8 -15.33 -6.54 -5.52
C TYR A 8 -14.76 -7.88 -5.97
N GLN A 9 -15.43 -8.58 -6.89
CA GLN A 9 -14.93 -9.86 -7.39
C GLN A 9 -13.59 -9.75 -8.11
N ASP A 10 -13.31 -8.61 -8.73
CA ASP A 10 -12.03 -8.31 -9.41
C ASP A 10 -10.84 -8.30 -8.44
N LEU A 11 -11.07 -8.19 -7.13
CA LEU A 11 -10.03 -8.19 -6.10
C LEU A 11 -9.65 -9.60 -5.63
N LYS A 12 -10.29 -10.66 -6.16
CA LYS A 12 -9.97 -12.04 -5.78
C LYS A 12 -8.51 -12.37 -6.11
N PRO A 13 -7.87 -13.25 -5.32
CA PRO A 13 -6.55 -13.76 -5.68
C PRO A 13 -6.58 -14.40 -7.05
N THR A 14 -5.65 -14.00 -7.90
CA THR A 14 -5.45 -14.53 -9.24
C THR A 14 -4.71 -15.86 -9.19
N PHE A 15 -4.72 -16.61 -10.30
CA PHE A 15 -3.92 -17.83 -10.43
C PHE A 15 -2.42 -17.57 -10.16
N ARG A 16 -1.91 -16.41 -10.61
CA ARG A 16 -0.53 -15.98 -10.36
C ARG A 16 -0.23 -15.86 -8.87
N ASP A 17 -1.14 -15.31 -8.07
CA ASP A 17 -0.94 -15.17 -6.62
C ASP A 17 -0.79 -16.55 -5.97
N TRP A 18 -1.58 -17.55 -6.39
CA TRP A 18 -1.48 -18.94 -5.92
C TRP A 18 -0.20 -19.63 -6.35
N VAL A 19 0.23 -19.41 -7.60
CA VAL A 19 1.49 -19.95 -8.11
C VAL A 19 2.68 -19.42 -7.32
N LEU A 20 2.70 -18.13 -6.98
CA LEU A 20 3.76 -17.54 -6.15
C LEU A 20 3.80 -18.15 -4.75
N VAL A 21 2.64 -18.42 -4.14
CA VAL A 21 2.57 -19.15 -2.86
C VAL A 21 3.13 -20.57 -3.02
N GLY A 22 2.70 -21.30 -4.05
CA GLY A 22 3.16 -22.68 -4.30
C GLY A 22 4.67 -22.77 -4.51
N ILE A 23 5.23 -21.88 -5.34
CA ILE A 23 6.67 -21.79 -5.58
C ILE A 23 7.39 -21.47 -4.27
N GLY A 24 6.95 -20.45 -3.53
CA GLY A 24 7.55 -20.06 -2.26
C GLY A 24 7.58 -21.22 -1.26
N LEU A 25 6.47 -21.93 -1.09
CA LEU A 25 6.38 -23.08 -0.18
C LEU A 25 7.24 -24.26 -0.62
N ALA A 26 7.35 -24.52 -1.93
CA ALA A 26 8.23 -25.57 -2.45
C ALA A 26 9.70 -25.28 -2.13
N PHE A 27 10.17 -24.05 -2.33
CA PHE A 27 11.53 -23.66 -1.95
C PHE A 27 11.78 -23.68 -0.45
N VAL A 28 10.78 -23.32 0.36
CA VAL A 28 10.86 -23.48 1.82
C VAL A 28 11.03 -24.96 2.17
N ALA A 29 10.22 -25.86 1.61
CA ALA A 29 10.34 -27.30 1.85
C ALA A 29 11.72 -27.84 1.43
N MET A 30 12.23 -27.43 0.26
CA MET A 30 13.59 -27.78 -0.17
C MET A 30 14.66 -27.25 0.79
N GLY A 31 14.51 -26.02 1.29
CA GLY A 31 15.40 -25.46 2.31
C GLY A 31 15.46 -26.29 3.58
N ILE A 32 14.31 -26.81 4.05
CA ILE A 32 14.23 -27.71 5.22
C ILE A 32 14.99 -29.01 4.95
N VAL A 33 14.86 -29.59 3.75
CA VAL A 33 15.54 -30.85 3.37
C VAL A 33 17.05 -30.65 3.19
N ILE A 34 17.49 -29.49 2.72
CA ILE A 34 18.91 -29.17 2.52
C ILE A 34 19.60 -28.86 3.85
N LEU A 35 18.89 -28.26 4.82
CA LEU A 35 19.44 -27.77 6.09
C LEU A 35 20.33 -28.79 6.83
N PRO A 36 19.99 -30.09 6.95
CA PRO A 36 20.84 -31.07 7.63
C PRO A 36 22.13 -31.40 6.88
N LYS A 37 22.17 -31.25 5.55
CA LYS A 37 23.30 -31.61 4.68
C LYS A 37 24.23 -30.43 4.42
N ASN A 38 23.64 -29.25 4.20
CA ASN A 38 24.36 -28.01 4.00
C ASN A 38 23.64 -26.88 4.73
N PRO A 39 24.03 -26.57 5.98
CA PRO A 39 23.30 -25.61 6.80
C PRO A 39 23.37 -24.19 6.22
N LYS A 40 24.48 -23.79 5.58
CA LYS A 40 24.61 -22.45 4.98
C LYS A 40 23.58 -22.22 3.88
N VAL A 41 23.52 -23.16 2.92
CA VAL A 41 22.57 -23.09 1.80
C VAL A 41 21.13 -23.22 2.31
N GLY A 42 20.88 -24.12 3.26
CA GLY A 42 19.57 -24.30 3.87
C GLY A 42 19.06 -23.02 4.56
N ILE A 43 19.88 -22.37 5.39
CA ILE A 43 19.53 -21.12 6.08
C ILE A 43 19.22 -20.01 5.07
N VAL A 44 20.09 -19.79 4.07
CA VAL A 44 19.88 -18.78 3.02
C VAL A 44 18.57 -19.02 2.28
N THR A 45 18.32 -20.26 1.88
CA THR A 45 17.11 -20.66 1.15
C THR A 45 15.87 -20.42 2.01
N LEU A 46 15.87 -20.85 3.27
CA LEU A 46 14.75 -20.68 4.18
C LEU A 46 14.46 -19.20 4.48
N THR A 47 15.48 -18.39 4.73
CA THR A 47 15.29 -16.97 5.04
C THR A 47 14.72 -16.23 3.84
N PHE A 48 15.31 -16.41 2.65
CA PHE A 48 14.87 -15.70 1.45
C PHE A 48 13.48 -16.16 0.99
N PHE A 49 13.31 -17.46 0.73
CA PHE A 49 12.05 -17.99 0.22
C PHE A 49 10.96 -18.04 1.29
N GLY A 50 11.30 -18.17 2.57
CA GLY A 50 10.35 -18.04 3.67
C GLY A 50 9.75 -16.65 3.75
N LEU A 51 10.55 -15.60 3.59
CA LEU A 51 10.05 -14.22 3.54
C LEU A 51 9.16 -14.01 2.31
N CYS A 52 9.59 -14.46 1.12
CA CYS A 52 8.80 -14.36 -0.11
C CYS A 52 7.47 -15.11 -0.01
N ALA A 53 7.47 -16.33 0.53
CA ALA A 53 6.26 -17.12 0.77
C ALA A 53 5.33 -16.41 1.76
N GLY A 54 5.87 -15.86 2.85
CA GLY A 54 5.10 -15.10 3.83
C GLY A 54 4.40 -13.88 3.20
N VAL A 55 5.11 -13.13 2.35
CA VAL A 55 4.53 -12.00 1.60
C VAL A 55 3.44 -12.47 0.63
N ALA A 56 3.69 -13.51 -0.16
CA ALA A 56 2.71 -14.04 -1.12
C ALA A 56 1.43 -14.54 -0.41
N ILE A 57 1.58 -15.28 0.69
CA ILE A 57 0.47 -15.77 1.52
C ILE A 57 -0.33 -14.57 2.08
N ARG A 58 0.36 -13.57 2.62
CA ARG A 58 -0.29 -12.34 3.12
C ARG A 58 -1.09 -11.64 2.02
N THR A 59 -0.55 -11.53 0.80
CA THR A 59 -1.25 -10.94 -0.35
C THR A 59 -2.52 -11.73 -0.70
N VAL A 60 -2.44 -13.06 -0.74
CA VAL A 60 -3.62 -13.92 -0.99
C VAL A 60 -4.67 -13.75 0.11
N ILE A 61 -4.28 -13.75 1.38
CA ILE A 61 -5.20 -13.55 2.52
C ILE A 61 -5.88 -12.18 2.42
N ARG A 62 -5.11 -11.12 2.13
CA ARG A 62 -5.63 -9.77 1.93
C ARG A 62 -6.65 -9.73 0.79
N LYS A 63 -6.28 -10.20 -0.40
CA LYS A 63 -7.17 -10.23 -1.58
C LYS A 63 -8.45 -11.00 -1.32
N ARG A 64 -8.37 -12.15 -0.62
CA ARG A 64 -9.56 -12.89 -0.17
C ARG A 64 -10.44 -12.05 0.75
N LYS A 65 -9.87 -11.36 1.74
CA LYS A 65 -10.62 -10.51 2.67
C LYS A 65 -11.30 -9.35 1.95
N GLU A 66 -10.58 -8.66 1.07
CA GLU A 66 -11.10 -7.52 0.30
C GLU A 66 -12.19 -7.94 -0.69
N SER A 67 -12.03 -9.08 -1.38
CA SER A 67 -13.06 -9.60 -2.30
C SER A 67 -14.38 -10.00 -1.62
N LYS A 68 -14.36 -10.18 -0.30
CA LYS A 68 -15.53 -10.51 0.54
C LYS A 68 -16.05 -9.31 1.31
N PHE A 69 -15.50 -8.11 1.09
CA PHE A 69 -15.94 -6.92 1.78
C PHE A 69 -17.39 -6.61 1.44
N GLN A 70 -18.22 -6.38 2.46
CA GLN A 70 -19.61 -5.95 2.33
C GLN A 70 -19.76 -4.64 3.09
N GLY A 71 -19.90 -3.53 2.36
CA GLY A 71 -20.08 -2.20 2.93
C GLY A 71 -21.47 -2.03 3.51
N LEU A 72 -21.68 -2.39 4.78
CA LEU A 72 -22.97 -2.17 5.45
C LEU A 72 -23.20 -0.69 5.80
N SER A 73 -22.12 0.02 6.10
CA SER A 73 -21.97 1.48 6.02
C SER A 73 -20.56 1.84 6.50
N VAL A 74 -19.82 2.67 5.76
CA VAL A 74 -18.52 3.19 6.21
C VAL A 74 -18.74 4.63 6.66
N HIS A 75 -18.51 4.91 7.93
CA HIS A 75 -18.53 6.27 8.49
C HIS A 75 -17.09 6.71 8.72
N VAL A 76 -16.78 7.95 8.33
CA VAL A 76 -15.46 8.55 8.53
C VAL A 76 -15.58 9.77 9.41
N ILE A 77 -14.63 9.94 10.34
CA ILE A 77 -14.53 11.15 11.15
C ILE A 77 -13.84 12.22 10.32
N GLY A 78 -14.53 13.33 10.09
CA GLY A 78 -14.01 14.42 9.27
C GLY A 78 -12.86 15.19 9.93
N GLY A 79 -11.95 15.68 9.10
CA GLY A 79 -10.81 16.51 9.52
C GLY A 79 -9.67 15.75 10.22
N VAL A 80 -9.73 14.42 10.32
CA VAL A 80 -8.66 13.60 10.93
C VAL A 80 -7.65 13.15 9.88
N GLU A 81 -6.38 13.45 10.11
CA GLU A 81 -5.29 12.98 9.26
C GLU A 81 -5.02 11.49 9.47
N ILE A 82 -5.28 10.70 8.44
CA ILE A 82 -4.88 9.30 8.38
C ILE A 82 -3.47 9.24 7.80
N ARG A 83 -2.50 8.90 8.64
CA ARG A 83 -1.08 8.86 8.27
C ARG A 83 -0.63 7.44 7.88
N PRO A 84 0.34 7.30 6.96
CA PRO A 84 0.84 5.99 6.62
C PRO A 84 1.54 5.32 7.82
N SER A 85 1.44 4.00 7.90
CA SER A 85 1.97 3.18 8.99
C SER A 85 3.49 3.11 8.96
N ARG A 86 4.13 3.68 9.99
CA ARG A 86 5.57 3.51 10.24
C ARG A 86 5.95 2.06 10.49
N LEU A 87 5.08 1.31 11.17
CA LEU A 87 5.31 -0.08 11.49
C LEU A 87 5.47 -0.93 10.24
N ARG A 88 4.66 -0.69 9.20
CA ARG A 88 4.77 -1.39 7.92
C ARG A 88 6.15 -1.20 7.28
N ILE A 89 6.62 0.06 7.21
CA ILE A 89 7.94 0.37 6.65
C ILE A 89 9.04 -0.23 7.52
N LEU A 90 8.91 -0.17 8.84
CA LEU A 90 9.87 -0.76 9.75
C LEU A 90 9.98 -2.28 9.56
N ILE A 91 8.86 -3.00 9.46
CA ILE A 91 8.83 -4.45 9.19
C ILE A 91 9.52 -4.76 7.87
N LEU A 92 9.21 -4.02 6.79
CA LEU A 92 9.86 -4.20 5.50
C LEU A 92 11.38 -3.97 5.62
N SER A 93 11.78 -2.88 6.25
CA SER A 93 13.19 -2.48 6.39
C SER A 93 13.99 -3.50 7.19
N VAL A 94 13.46 -3.93 8.34
CA VAL A 94 14.06 -4.98 9.17
C VAL A 94 14.14 -6.29 8.41
N SER A 95 13.10 -6.65 7.64
CA SER A 95 13.12 -7.87 6.82
C SER A 95 14.24 -7.83 5.77
N LEU A 96 14.44 -6.68 5.11
CA LEU A 96 15.55 -6.49 4.15
C LEU A 96 16.91 -6.60 4.83
N VAL A 97 17.08 -6.02 6.02
CA VAL A 97 18.33 -6.15 6.80
C VAL A 97 18.57 -7.61 7.17
N VAL A 98 17.58 -8.30 7.72
CA VAL A 98 17.71 -9.71 8.12
C VAL A 98 18.09 -10.59 6.94
N VAL A 99 17.39 -10.44 5.81
CA VAL A 99 17.72 -11.18 4.58
C VAL A 99 19.14 -10.84 4.13
N GLY A 100 19.48 -9.55 3.98
CA GLY A 100 20.79 -9.12 3.53
C GLY A 100 21.94 -9.62 4.42
N VAL A 101 21.79 -9.54 5.74
CA VAL A 101 22.76 -10.06 6.71
C VAL A 101 22.92 -11.57 6.59
N VAL A 102 21.82 -12.33 6.53
CA VAL A 102 21.88 -13.78 6.35
C VAL A 102 22.58 -14.16 5.06
N LEU A 103 22.26 -13.48 3.96
CA LEU A 103 22.91 -13.70 2.66
C LEU A 103 24.41 -13.37 2.68
N LEU A 104 24.83 -12.32 3.40
CA LEU A 104 26.24 -11.95 3.52
C LEU A 104 27.03 -12.93 4.40
N ILE A 105 26.46 -13.38 5.52
CA ILE A 105 27.16 -14.27 6.47
C ILE A 105 27.23 -15.69 5.92
N PHE A 106 26.12 -16.22 5.43
CA PHE A 106 26.02 -17.62 5.02
C PHE A 106 26.23 -17.83 3.52
N GLY A 107 26.25 -16.75 2.73
CA GLY A 107 26.35 -16.81 1.28
C GLY A 107 27.76 -16.69 0.70
N ASN A 108 28.81 -16.99 1.46
CA ASN A 108 30.19 -16.90 1.00
C ASN A 108 30.52 -17.80 -0.20
N GLU A 109 29.75 -18.88 -0.37
CA GLU A 109 29.89 -19.83 -1.49
C GLU A 109 29.21 -19.31 -2.78
N TYR A 110 28.42 -18.24 -2.70
CA TYR A 110 27.79 -17.65 -3.88
C TYR A 110 28.74 -16.72 -4.66
N PRO A 111 28.51 -16.54 -5.97
CA PRO A 111 29.26 -15.61 -6.80
C PRO A 111 29.33 -14.19 -6.20
N LEU A 112 30.41 -13.46 -6.50
CA LEU A 112 30.63 -12.10 -5.99
C LEU A 112 29.43 -11.18 -6.23
N LEU A 113 28.81 -11.27 -7.40
CA LEU A 113 27.63 -10.49 -7.76
C LEU A 113 26.48 -10.67 -6.76
N PHE A 114 26.23 -11.91 -6.31
CA PHE A 114 25.17 -12.21 -5.35
C PHE A 114 25.45 -11.56 -3.98
N ARG A 115 26.71 -11.55 -3.56
CA ARG A 115 27.14 -10.90 -2.31
C ARG A 115 27.02 -9.37 -2.39
N VAL A 116 27.36 -8.77 -3.53
CA VAL A 116 27.15 -7.34 -3.76
C VAL A 116 25.67 -6.98 -3.68
N LEU A 117 24.79 -7.78 -4.30
CA LEU A 117 23.34 -7.58 -4.22
C LEU A 117 22.81 -7.74 -2.79
N ALA A 118 23.30 -8.74 -2.05
CA ALA A 118 22.97 -8.91 -0.64
C ALA A 118 23.38 -7.71 0.21
N GLY A 119 24.58 -7.16 -0.04
CA GLY A 119 25.07 -5.93 0.58
C GLY A 119 24.20 -4.72 0.28
N LEU A 120 23.77 -4.58 -0.98
CA LEU A 120 22.86 -3.50 -1.40
C LEU A 120 21.48 -3.63 -0.73
N ILE A 121 20.91 -4.83 -0.68
CA ILE A 121 19.63 -5.10 0.01
C ILE A 121 19.74 -4.74 1.50
N CYS A 122 20.80 -5.20 2.16
CA CYS A 122 21.08 -4.89 3.56
C CYS A 122 21.21 -3.37 3.77
N GLY A 123 22.01 -2.70 2.93
CA GLY A 123 22.24 -1.27 2.98
C GLY A 123 20.95 -0.47 2.81
N ILE A 124 20.10 -0.82 1.85
CA ILE A 124 18.77 -0.19 1.67
C ILE A 124 17.93 -0.38 2.93
N GLY A 125 17.90 -1.60 3.50
CA GLY A 125 17.19 -1.87 4.74
C GLY A 125 17.65 -0.97 5.89
N ILE A 126 18.97 -0.82 6.10
CA ILE A 126 19.55 0.05 7.13
C ILE A 126 19.15 1.50 6.89
N VAL A 127 19.30 2.00 5.66
CA VAL A 127 18.93 3.38 5.29
C VAL A 127 17.45 3.62 5.61
N LEU A 128 16.55 2.69 5.27
CA LEU A 128 15.13 2.83 5.57
C LEU A 128 14.85 2.82 7.08
N VAL A 129 15.49 1.95 7.86
CA VAL A 129 15.39 1.96 9.34
C VAL A 129 15.78 3.33 9.90
N VAL A 130 16.91 3.87 9.43
CA VAL A 130 17.41 5.19 9.85
C VAL A 130 16.40 6.30 9.48
N LEU A 131 15.85 6.28 8.26
CA LEU A 131 14.85 7.26 7.82
C LEU A 131 13.54 7.18 8.64
N VAL A 132 13.12 5.97 9.04
CA VAL A 132 11.97 5.78 9.94
C VAL A 132 12.28 6.30 11.34
N ALA A 133 13.46 6.00 11.88
CA ALA A 133 13.91 6.44 13.21
C ALA A 133 13.95 7.97 13.31
N PHE A 134 14.46 8.64 12.28
CA PHE A 134 14.44 10.11 12.17
C PHE A 134 13.10 10.71 11.73
N ARG A 135 12.03 9.90 11.66
CA ARG A 135 10.68 10.31 11.24
C ARG A 135 10.63 11.00 9.87
N LYS A 136 11.58 10.72 8.99
CA LYS A 136 11.64 11.26 7.62
C LYS A 136 10.70 10.52 6.67
N ILE A 137 10.36 9.26 6.96
CA ILE A 137 9.37 8.46 6.24
C ILE A 137 8.49 7.65 7.21
N PRO A 138 7.28 7.23 6.80
CA PRO A 138 6.56 7.69 5.62
C PRO A 138 6.09 9.14 5.78
N VAL A 139 5.89 9.82 4.64
CA VAL A 139 5.36 11.19 4.58
C VAL A 139 3.96 11.22 3.98
N GLY A 140 3.25 12.31 4.26
CA GLY A 140 1.90 12.55 3.75
C GLY A 140 0.81 12.02 4.67
N PHE A 141 -0.42 12.25 4.24
CA PHE A 141 -1.64 11.81 4.92
C PHE A 141 -2.79 11.78 3.90
N ILE A 142 -3.89 11.15 4.27
CA ILE A 142 -5.18 11.35 3.62
C ILE A 142 -6.17 11.85 4.66
N ARG A 143 -7.13 12.68 4.25
CA ARG A 143 -8.10 13.30 5.16
C ARG A 143 -9.41 13.54 4.43
N PHE A 144 -10.51 13.26 5.11
CA PHE A 144 -11.85 13.52 4.64
C PHE A 144 -12.28 14.87 5.22
N ASP A 145 -12.28 15.92 4.41
CA ASP A 145 -12.68 17.26 4.81
C ASP A 145 -14.10 17.56 4.30
N TYR A 146 -14.76 18.53 4.92
CA TYR A 146 -16.08 18.97 4.46
C TYR A 146 -16.07 19.40 2.98
N GLU A 147 -15.04 20.14 2.58
CA GLU A 147 -14.91 20.68 1.22
C GLU A 147 -14.49 19.63 0.19
N GLY A 148 -13.85 18.53 0.62
CA GLY A 148 -13.29 17.55 -0.29
C GLY A 148 -12.40 16.50 0.37
N PHE A 149 -11.83 15.65 -0.47
CA PHE A 149 -10.84 14.67 -0.05
C PHE A 149 -9.43 15.25 -0.19
N THR A 150 -8.71 15.35 0.93
CA THR A 150 -7.37 15.93 0.97
C THR A 150 -6.29 14.86 1.01
N ILE A 151 -5.35 14.95 0.09
CA ILE A 151 -4.15 14.13 -0.01
C ILE A 151 -2.95 15.01 0.36
N GLY A 152 -2.38 14.78 1.53
CA GLY A 152 -1.19 15.48 1.99
C GLY A 152 0.09 14.88 1.43
N ARG A 153 0.97 15.75 0.91
CA ARG A 153 2.36 15.42 0.56
C ARG A 153 3.30 16.02 1.61
N LYS A 154 4.61 15.88 1.41
CA LYS A 154 5.61 16.40 2.35
C LYS A 154 5.62 17.94 2.44
N ARG A 155 5.36 18.63 1.33
CA ARG A 155 5.53 20.09 1.19
C ARG A 155 4.24 20.83 0.84
N TRP A 156 3.23 20.11 0.39
CA TRP A 156 1.99 20.69 -0.13
C TRP A 156 0.87 19.66 0.01
N ASN A 157 -0.38 20.13 -0.04
CA ASN A 157 -1.57 19.31 0.04
C ASN A 157 -2.40 19.48 -1.23
N VAL A 158 -3.15 18.43 -1.58
CA VAL A 158 -4.10 18.43 -2.69
C VAL A 158 -5.48 18.16 -2.14
N THR A 159 -6.41 19.07 -2.30
CA THR A 159 -7.81 18.85 -1.96
C THR A 159 -8.60 18.67 -3.24
N LEU A 160 -9.24 17.51 -3.35
CA LEU A 160 -10.16 17.15 -4.42
C LEU A 160 -11.57 17.49 -3.94
N PRO A 161 -12.23 18.54 -4.49
CA PRO A 161 -13.61 18.81 -4.14
C PRO A 161 -14.49 17.60 -4.42
N TRP A 162 -15.46 17.33 -3.55
CA TRP A 162 -16.32 16.14 -3.68
C TRP A 162 -17.01 16.06 -5.05
N ASP A 163 -17.46 17.21 -5.57
CA ASP A 163 -18.18 17.31 -6.84
C ASP A 163 -17.26 17.12 -8.06
N GLU A 164 -15.94 17.20 -7.88
CA GLU A 164 -14.94 17.04 -8.92
C GLU A 164 -14.39 15.62 -9.01
N ILE A 165 -14.69 14.74 -8.05
CA ILE A 165 -14.33 13.32 -8.12
C ILE A 165 -15.28 12.66 -9.14
N ALA A 166 -14.71 12.17 -10.24
CA ALA A 166 -15.46 11.55 -11.33
C ALA A 166 -15.70 10.06 -11.09
N LEU A 167 -14.67 9.36 -10.63
CA LEU A 167 -14.71 7.92 -10.41
C LEU A 167 -13.76 7.54 -9.27
N VAL A 168 -14.20 6.57 -8.48
CA VAL A 168 -13.41 5.91 -7.44
C VAL A 168 -13.40 4.43 -7.77
N ARG A 169 -12.23 3.80 -7.79
CA ARG A 169 -12.13 2.36 -8.01
C ARG A 169 -11.11 1.72 -7.08
N PRO A 170 -11.49 0.72 -6.27
CA PRO A 170 -10.53 -0.09 -5.55
C PRO A 170 -9.82 -1.05 -6.51
N GLY A 171 -8.58 -1.38 -6.21
CA GLY A 171 -7.80 -2.32 -7.01
C GLY A 171 -6.52 -2.77 -6.31
N ASP A 172 -5.62 -3.31 -7.12
CA ASP A 172 -4.32 -3.84 -6.71
C ASP A 172 -3.23 -3.24 -7.59
N PHE A 173 -2.12 -2.82 -6.98
CA PHE A 173 -0.92 -2.37 -7.69
C PHE A 173 0.30 -3.14 -7.19
N ASN A 174 0.89 -3.98 -8.04
CA ASN A 174 2.04 -4.82 -7.69
C ASN A 174 1.85 -5.61 -6.38
N GLY A 175 0.66 -6.17 -6.16
CA GLY A 175 0.33 -6.93 -4.95
C GLY A 175 0.05 -6.09 -3.72
N ASN A 176 -0.08 -4.76 -3.84
CA ASN A 176 -0.51 -3.86 -2.78
C ASN A 176 -1.95 -3.41 -3.01
N SER A 177 -2.72 -3.30 -1.94
CA SER A 177 -4.06 -2.68 -1.99
C SER A 177 -3.94 -1.21 -2.41
N ALA A 178 -4.68 -0.84 -3.45
CA ALA A 178 -4.64 0.47 -4.07
C ALA A 178 -6.05 1.02 -4.30
N LEU A 179 -6.18 2.33 -4.22
CA LEU A 179 -7.36 3.09 -4.58
C LEU A 179 -7.00 4.01 -5.74
N TYR A 180 -7.78 3.93 -6.80
CA TYR A 180 -7.63 4.74 -8.00
C TYR A 180 -8.73 5.79 -8.04
N LEU A 181 -8.35 7.04 -8.33
CA LEU A 181 -9.25 8.18 -8.39
C LEU A 181 -9.10 8.88 -9.73
N TRP A 182 -10.23 9.27 -10.30
CA TRP A 182 -10.33 10.16 -11.46
C TRP A 182 -11.11 11.41 -11.06
N VAL A 183 -10.73 12.52 -11.68
CA VAL A 183 -11.35 13.83 -11.48
C VAL A 183 -11.93 14.33 -12.78
N LYS A 184 -12.98 15.15 -12.71
CA LYS A 184 -13.65 15.73 -13.88
C LYS A 184 -12.80 16.83 -14.53
N SER A 185 -12.15 17.65 -13.71
CA SER A 185 -11.25 18.71 -14.17
C SER A 185 -10.04 18.86 -13.25
N TYR A 186 -8.86 19.04 -13.84
CA TYR A 186 -7.63 19.30 -13.10
C TYR A 186 -7.57 20.72 -12.54
N GLU A 187 -8.23 21.68 -13.19
CA GLU A 187 -8.20 23.10 -12.83
C GLU A 187 -8.92 23.41 -11.52
N ARG A 188 -9.84 22.54 -11.12
CA ARG A 188 -10.67 22.71 -9.92
C ARG A 188 -10.08 22.01 -8.70
N ILE A 189 -8.96 21.33 -8.86
CA ILE A 189 -8.19 20.79 -7.76
C ILE A 189 -7.59 21.95 -6.97
N ARG A 190 -7.69 21.90 -5.64
CA ARG A 190 -7.11 22.93 -4.76
C ARG A 190 -5.77 22.43 -4.22
N THR A 191 -4.78 23.32 -4.17
CA THR A 191 -3.51 23.03 -3.52
C THR A 191 -3.20 24.03 -2.42
N ASP A 192 -2.51 23.55 -1.40
CA ASP A 192 -2.01 24.37 -0.31
C ASP A 192 -0.52 24.05 -0.06
N PRO A 193 0.41 24.98 -0.36
CA PRO A 193 0.19 26.31 -0.97
C PRO A 193 -0.29 26.25 -2.43
N LYS A 194 -1.01 27.29 -2.90
CA LYS A 194 -1.58 27.37 -4.27
C LYS A 194 -0.54 27.30 -5.39
N GLU A 195 0.69 27.74 -5.10
CA GLU A 195 1.83 27.73 -6.03
C GLU A 195 2.18 26.32 -6.52
N PHE A 196 1.79 25.28 -5.78
CA PHE A 196 2.02 23.88 -6.14
C PHE A 196 0.98 23.31 -7.11
N HIS A 197 -0.01 24.10 -7.55
CA HIS A 197 -1.02 23.65 -8.51
C HIS A 197 -0.41 23.07 -9.81
N PRO A 198 0.58 23.69 -10.46
CA PRO A 198 1.21 23.10 -11.66
C PRO A 198 1.87 21.75 -11.38
N MET A 199 2.47 21.58 -10.18
CA MET A 199 3.05 20.30 -9.77
C MET A 199 1.99 19.24 -9.53
N ALA A 200 0.82 19.62 -9.01
CA ALA A 200 -0.33 18.74 -8.84
C ALA A 200 -0.85 18.23 -10.18
N VAL A 201 -1.00 19.12 -11.15
CA VAL A 201 -1.44 18.78 -12.51
C VAL A 201 -0.41 17.86 -13.17
N ALA A 202 0.88 18.17 -13.04
CA ALA A 202 1.95 17.30 -13.58
C ALA A 202 1.95 15.91 -12.93
N GLU A 203 1.69 15.80 -11.62
CA GLU A 203 1.53 14.53 -10.92
C GLU A 203 0.34 13.73 -11.49
N VAL A 204 -0.79 14.39 -11.72
CA VAL A 204 -1.98 13.76 -12.30
C VAL A 204 -1.70 13.21 -13.70
N LEU A 205 -1.11 14.02 -14.59
CA LEU A 205 -0.81 13.59 -15.96
C LEU A 205 0.19 12.43 -15.99
N ASN A 206 1.20 12.46 -15.11
CA ASN A 206 2.17 11.36 -15.01
C ASN A 206 1.54 10.10 -14.40
N SER A 207 0.66 10.24 -13.40
CA SER A 207 -0.08 9.11 -12.84
C SER A 207 -0.98 8.47 -13.91
N GLU A 208 -1.64 9.27 -14.73
CA GLU A 208 -2.50 8.79 -15.80
C GLU A 208 -1.70 7.99 -16.85
N SER A 209 -0.53 8.50 -17.27
CA SER A 209 0.30 7.79 -18.26
C SER A 209 0.87 6.47 -17.74
N TRP A 210 1.20 6.39 -16.45
CA TRP A 210 1.85 5.21 -15.85
C TRP A 210 0.87 4.17 -15.32
N VAL A 211 -0.25 4.62 -14.76
CA VAL A 211 -1.18 3.79 -13.97
C VAL A 211 -2.58 3.77 -14.59
N GLY A 212 -2.92 4.74 -15.44
CA GLY A 212 -4.26 4.89 -16.01
C GLY A 212 -5.25 5.60 -15.08
N SER A 213 -4.79 6.22 -14.00
CA SER A 213 -5.61 7.00 -13.06
C SER A 213 -4.97 8.33 -12.67
N HIS A 214 -5.78 9.33 -12.33
CA HIS A 214 -5.29 10.66 -11.96
C HIS A 214 -4.58 10.65 -10.60
N PHE A 215 -5.10 9.90 -9.64
CA PHE A 215 -4.39 9.60 -8.40
C PHE A 215 -4.42 8.11 -8.11
N MET A 216 -3.33 7.60 -7.55
CA MET A 216 -3.24 6.27 -6.98
C MET A 216 -2.81 6.39 -5.52
N ILE A 217 -3.60 5.82 -4.61
CA ILE A 217 -3.30 5.76 -3.19
C ILE A 217 -3.11 4.31 -2.80
N LEU A 218 -1.89 3.94 -2.39
CA LEU A 218 -1.63 2.63 -1.81
C LEU A 218 -2.23 2.58 -0.40
N THR A 219 -3.51 2.23 -0.30
CA THR A 219 -4.27 2.19 0.96
C THR A 219 -3.64 1.26 1.98
N GLU A 220 -2.93 0.24 1.51
CA GLU A 220 -2.17 -0.66 2.37
C GLU A 220 -1.06 0.04 3.17
N ASN A 221 -0.52 1.16 2.68
CA ASN A 221 0.42 1.99 3.44
C ASN A 221 -0.25 2.64 4.65
N TYR A 222 -1.57 2.85 4.61
CA TYR A 222 -2.37 3.43 5.69
C TYR A 222 -3.04 2.34 6.56
N ASN A 223 -2.73 1.06 6.33
CA ASN A 223 -3.44 -0.09 6.92
C ASN A 223 -4.95 -0.09 6.64
N LEU A 224 -5.36 0.48 5.51
CA LEU A 224 -6.76 0.50 5.07
C LEU A 224 -6.95 -0.47 3.90
N HIS A 225 -8.14 -1.09 3.85
CA HIS A 225 -8.58 -1.90 2.71
C HIS A 225 -9.13 -0.98 1.62
N SER A 226 -8.74 -1.16 0.36
CA SER A 226 -9.18 -0.27 -0.71
C SER A 226 -10.71 -0.23 -0.90
N PRO A 227 -11.49 -1.32 -0.77
CA PRO A 227 -12.95 -1.25 -0.86
C PRO A 227 -13.57 -0.36 0.21
N MET A 228 -13.02 -0.38 1.42
CA MET A 228 -13.53 0.43 2.52
C MET A 228 -13.35 1.93 2.26
N VAL A 229 -12.20 2.32 1.70
CA VAL A 229 -11.95 3.73 1.34
C VAL A 229 -12.79 4.13 0.12
N ALA A 230 -12.97 3.22 -0.84
CA ALA A 230 -13.81 3.46 -2.01
C ALA A 230 -15.26 3.74 -1.60
N GLU A 231 -15.87 2.87 -0.79
CA GLU A 231 -17.25 3.05 -0.28
C GLU A 231 -17.41 4.34 0.53
N ALA A 232 -16.41 4.68 1.35
CA ALA A 232 -16.42 5.95 2.08
C ALA A 232 -16.44 7.15 1.13
N LEU A 233 -15.60 7.15 0.09
CA LEU A 233 -15.56 8.23 -0.88
C LEU A 233 -16.84 8.29 -1.73
N GLU A 234 -17.29 7.14 -2.24
CA GLU A 234 -18.52 7.05 -3.04
C GLU A 234 -19.73 7.59 -2.28
N ARG A 235 -19.82 7.34 -0.98
CA ARG A 235 -20.86 7.90 -0.12
C ARG A 235 -20.87 9.44 -0.11
N TYR A 236 -19.73 10.09 0.05
CA TYR A 236 -19.65 11.56 0.10
C TYR A 236 -19.74 12.21 -1.29
N VAL A 237 -19.32 11.49 -2.34
CA VAL A 237 -19.47 11.93 -3.74
C VAL A 237 -20.93 11.88 -4.16
N SER A 238 -21.64 10.78 -3.86
CA SER A 238 -23.00 10.54 -4.32
C SER A 238 -24.09 11.28 -3.53
N VAL A 239 -23.90 11.48 -2.21
CA VAL A 239 -24.91 12.05 -1.32
C VAL A 239 -24.33 13.24 -0.56
N PRO A 240 -24.55 14.49 -1.01
CA PRO A 240 -24.01 15.69 -0.39
C PRO A 240 -24.41 15.89 1.07
N GLU A 241 -25.57 15.41 1.48
CA GLU A 241 -26.08 15.54 2.86
C GLU A 241 -25.16 14.84 3.87
N PHE A 242 -24.51 13.74 3.48
CA PHE A 242 -23.56 13.05 4.35
C PHE A 242 -22.28 13.85 4.59
N ARG A 243 -21.96 14.85 3.77
CA ARG A 243 -20.76 15.68 3.97
C ARG A 243 -20.85 16.49 5.26
N GLU A 244 -22.05 16.82 5.73
CA GLU A 244 -22.24 17.53 7.01
C GLU A 244 -21.65 16.76 8.20
N GLU A 245 -21.61 15.43 8.15
CA GLU A 245 -21.00 14.61 9.21
C GLU A 245 -19.48 14.86 9.32
N LEU A 246 -18.84 15.29 8.22
CA LEU A 246 -17.40 15.61 8.17
C LEU A 246 -17.05 16.96 8.83
N LYS A 247 -18.03 17.82 9.14
CA LYS A 247 -17.77 19.03 9.94
C LYS A 247 -17.46 18.69 11.40
N ASN A 248 -17.97 17.55 11.88
CA ASN A 248 -17.82 17.14 13.27
C ASN A 248 -16.43 16.53 13.52
N ARG A 249 -15.47 17.37 13.92
CA ARG A 249 -14.10 16.99 14.32
C ARG A 249 -14.03 16.26 15.68
N LYS A 250 -15.04 15.48 16.07
CA LYS A 250 -15.05 14.81 17.38
C LYS A 250 -14.06 13.64 17.39
N ILE A 251 -12.83 13.94 17.78
CA ILE A 251 -11.96 12.96 18.43
C ILE A 251 -12.60 12.74 19.80
N LEU A 252 -13.18 11.56 20.03
CA LEU A 252 -13.45 11.12 21.40
C LEU A 252 -12.08 11.08 22.10
N SER A 253 -11.86 12.08 22.96
CA SER A 253 -10.71 12.17 23.88
C SER A 253 -10.77 11.08 24.93
#